data_AF-A0A6A6E3Q1-F1
#
_entry.id   AF-A0A6A6E3Q1-F1
#
_cell.length_a   1.000
_cell.length_b   1.000
_cell.length_c   1.000
_cell.angle_alpha   90.00
_cell.angle_beta   90.00
_cell.angle_gamma   90.00
#
_symmetry.space_group_name_H-M   'P 1'
#
loop_
_entity.id
_entity.type
_entity.pdbx_description
1 polymer ?
#
loop_
_entity_poly.entity_id
_entity_poly.type
_entity_poly.pdbx_seq_one_letter_code
_entity_poly.pdbx_strand_id
1 'polypeptide(L)'
;VASCRSFAGNIHLPNVDESTGHVLVHYLYTSAYQTLDDMETSLVGEANIEFKKAVLAYTAANKYSLRGLQQLSKHKIEHFGAEMNIFNVIEAIKKNFSKLLCNNPWVYNYLDRKAKTTFKEDHTVFTRNNFFNRINDVALAKVMAKCIVELYNNKVSRMLNTEREPVPGISEE
;
A
#
# COMPACT_ATOMS: atom_id res chain seq x y z
N VAL A 1 -28.32 42.16 -22.96
CA VAL A 1 -28.42 40.77 -22.50
C VAL A 1 -27.03 40.15 -22.63
N ALA A 2 -26.32 39.95 -21.52
CA ALA A 2 -24.98 39.37 -21.54
C ALA A 2 -25.12 37.85 -21.78
N SER A 3 -24.59 37.38 -22.91
CA SER A 3 -24.53 35.96 -23.23
C SER A 3 -23.41 35.33 -22.39
N CYS A 4 -23.79 34.59 -21.34
CA CYS A 4 -22.88 33.68 -20.67
C CYS A 4 -22.47 32.59 -21.65
N ARG A 5 -21.28 32.74 -22.25
CA ARG A 5 -20.63 31.65 -22.97
C ARG A 5 -20.39 30.53 -21.95
N SER A 6 -21.12 29.43 -22.08
CA SER A 6 -20.74 28.19 -21.42
C SER A 6 -19.37 27.80 -21.95
N PHE A 7 -18.34 27.98 -21.13
CA PHE A 7 -17.07 27.32 -21.38
C PHE A 7 -17.31 25.83 -21.16
N ALA A 8 -17.72 25.11 -22.21
CA ALA A 8 -17.61 23.66 -22.23
C ALA A 8 -16.12 23.31 -22.39
N GLY A 9 -15.35 23.61 -21.35
CA GLY A 9 -13.94 23.25 -21.25
C GLY A 9 -13.83 21.79 -20.85
N ASN A 10 -13.43 20.93 -21.79
CA ASN A 10 -13.14 19.55 -21.48
C ASN A 10 -11.79 19.45 -20.77
N ILE A 11 -11.76 18.87 -19.57
CA ILE A 11 -10.52 18.57 -18.84
C ILE A 11 -10.16 17.12 -19.12
N HIS A 12 -9.00 16.88 -19.74
CA HIS A 12 -8.51 15.53 -20.03
C HIS A 12 -7.51 15.06 -18.97
N LEU A 13 -7.82 13.93 -18.32
CA LEU A 13 -6.97 13.27 -17.32
C LEU A 13 -6.47 11.91 -17.85
N PRO A 14 -5.41 11.86 -18.68
CA PRO A 14 -5.01 10.65 -19.43
C PRO A 14 -4.51 9.46 -18.58
N ASN A 15 -4.43 9.61 -17.26
CA ASN A 15 -3.94 8.58 -16.34
C ASN A 15 -4.93 8.27 -15.22
N VAL A 16 -6.21 8.59 -15.44
CA VAL A 16 -7.30 8.42 -14.48
C VAL A 16 -8.36 7.59 -15.18
N ASP A 17 -8.60 6.39 -14.66
CA ASP A 17 -9.74 5.56 -15.08
C ASP A 17 -11.06 6.12 -14.55
N GLU A 18 -12.18 5.63 -15.06
CA GLU A 18 -13.52 6.10 -14.69
C GLU A 18 -13.79 6.05 -13.18
N SER A 19 -13.38 4.97 -12.50
CA SER A 19 -13.58 4.79 -11.06
C SER A 19 -12.78 5.83 -10.27
N THR A 20 -11.51 6.02 -10.63
CA THR A 20 -10.67 7.07 -10.03
C THR A 20 -11.20 8.47 -10.35
N GLY A 21 -11.74 8.67 -11.55
CA GLY A 21 -12.37 9.92 -11.98
C GLY A 21 -13.57 10.27 -11.12
N HIS A 22 -14.44 9.30 -10.84
CA HIS A 22 -15.57 9.46 -9.92
C HIS A 22 -15.10 9.91 -8.53
N VAL A 23 -14.11 9.23 -7.96
CA VAL A 23 -13.56 9.58 -6.63
C VAL A 23 -13.08 11.04 -6.61
N LEU A 24 -12.37 11.48 -7.66
CA LEU A 24 -11.87 12.85 -7.76
C LEU A 24 -13.01 13.88 -7.84
N VAL A 25 -13.96 13.68 -8.74
CA VAL A 25 -15.08 14.61 -8.94
C VAL A 25 -15.95 14.68 -7.68
N HIS A 26 -16.27 13.52 -7.09
CA HIS A 26 -17.05 13.46 -5.86
C HIS A 26 -16.34 14.21 -4.73
N TYR A 27 -15.05 13.94 -4.50
CA TYR A 27 -14.27 14.62 -3.48
C TYR A 27 -14.21 16.14 -3.68
N LEU A 28 -14.03 16.62 -4.92
CA LEU A 28 -14.02 18.06 -5.19
C LEU A 28 -15.35 18.73 -4.91
N TYR A 29 -16.46 18.00 -5.04
CA TYR A 29 -17.80 18.50 -4.79
C TYR A 29 -18.22 18.41 -3.30
N THR A 30 -17.89 17.31 -2.62
CA THR A 30 -18.40 17.00 -1.26
C THR A 30 -17.34 17.01 -0.18
N SER A 31 -16.05 17.06 -0.52
CA SER A 31 -14.91 16.76 0.35
C SER A 31 -14.90 15.34 0.96
N ALA A 32 -15.77 14.44 0.50
CA ALA A 32 -15.86 13.06 0.98
C ALA A 32 -15.21 12.07 -0.01
N TYR A 33 -14.91 10.86 0.46
CA TYR A 33 -14.44 9.76 -0.36
C TYR A 33 -15.61 8.84 -0.70
N GLN A 34 -15.84 8.62 -2.00
CA GLN A 34 -16.83 7.67 -2.49
C GLN A 34 -16.28 6.97 -3.74
N THR A 35 -16.47 5.65 -3.80
CA THR A 35 -16.21 4.82 -4.98
C THR A 35 -17.51 4.49 -5.70
N LEU A 36 -17.39 4.12 -6.98
CA LEU A 36 -18.50 3.48 -7.69
C LEU A 36 -18.69 2.07 -7.12
N ASP A 37 -19.95 1.71 -6.91
CA ASP A 37 -20.33 0.41 -6.37
C ASP A 37 -20.29 -0.65 -7.48
N ASP A 38 -19.55 -1.73 -7.27
CA ASP A 38 -19.46 -2.84 -8.23
C ASP A 38 -20.38 -3.97 -7.74
N MET A 39 -21.66 -3.86 -8.09
CA MET A 39 -22.80 -4.66 -7.59
C MET A 39 -22.68 -6.19 -7.78
N GLU A 40 -21.62 -6.70 -8.41
CA GLU A 40 -21.48 -8.11 -8.82
C GLU A 40 -20.35 -8.87 -8.09
N THR A 41 -19.77 -8.33 -7.02
CA THR A 41 -18.55 -8.91 -6.42
C THR A 41 -18.80 -9.57 -5.05
N SER A 42 -18.08 -10.67 -4.78
CA SER A 42 -18.10 -11.34 -3.46
C SER A 42 -17.36 -10.50 -2.41
N LEU A 43 -17.69 -10.63 -1.12
CA LEU A 43 -17.09 -9.83 -0.03
C LEU A 43 -15.54 -9.81 -0.03
N VAL A 44 -14.89 -10.93 -0.35
CA VAL A 44 -13.41 -11.01 -0.44
C VAL A 44 -12.90 -10.34 -1.73
N GLY A 45 -13.64 -10.47 -2.83
CA GLY A 45 -13.37 -9.75 -4.08
C GLY A 45 -13.51 -8.24 -3.90
N GLU A 46 -14.55 -7.82 -3.18
CA GLU A 46 -14.88 -6.43 -2.86
C GLU A 46 -13.72 -5.75 -2.12
N ALA A 47 -13.18 -6.36 -1.06
CA ALA A 47 -12.05 -5.79 -0.33
C ALA A 47 -10.80 -5.59 -1.22
N ASN A 48 -10.50 -6.54 -2.12
CA ASN A 48 -9.37 -6.40 -3.05
C ASN A 48 -9.60 -5.28 -4.08
N ILE A 49 -10.83 -5.17 -4.58
CA ILE A 49 -11.24 -4.15 -5.54
C ILE A 49 -11.18 -2.77 -4.90
N GLU A 50 -11.78 -2.61 -3.72
CA GLU A 50 -11.80 -1.35 -2.99
C GLU A 50 -10.38 -0.94 -2.54
N PHE A 51 -9.54 -1.90 -2.16
CA PHE A 51 -8.11 -1.64 -1.91
C PHE A 51 -7.41 -1.08 -3.16
N LYS A 52 -7.62 -1.68 -4.33
CA LYS A 52 -7.06 -1.21 -5.60
C LYS A 52 -7.57 0.19 -5.97
N LYS A 53 -8.88 0.44 -5.82
CA LYS A 53 -9.48 1.76 -6.03
C LYS A 53 -8.87 2.80 -5.10
N ALA A 54 -8.70 2.48 -3.82
CA ALA A 54 -8.08 3.38 -2.85
C ALA A 54 -6.60 3.68 -3.18
N VAL A 55 -5.85 2.70 -3.67
CA VAL A 55 -4.48 2.86 -4.17
C VAL A 55 -4.41 3.80 -5.38
N LEU A 56 -5.33 3.66 -6.33
CA LEU A 56 -5.39 4.52 -7.52
C LEU A 56 -5.82 5.95 -7.16
N ALA A 57 -6.83 6.09 -6.31
CA ALA A 57 -7.27 7.37 -5.76
C ALA A 57 -6.14 8.08 -5.01
N TYR A 58 -5.38 7.36 -4.18
CA TYR A 58 -4.21 7.90 -3.50
C TYR A 58 -3.14 8.38 -4.49
N THR A 59 -2.87 7.60 -5.54
CA THR A 59 -1.90 7.94 -6.58
C THR A 59 -2.32 9.21 -7.33
N ALA A 60 -3.60 9.31 -7.71
CA ALA A 60 -4.15 10.51 -8.34
C ALA A 60 -4.12 11.72 -7.39
N ALA A 61 -4.48 11.54 -6.12
CA ALA A 61 -4.46 12.59 -5.11
C ALA A 61 -3.04 13.11 -4.84
N ASN A 62 -2.01 12.25 -4.90
CA ASN A 62 -0.61 12.67 -4.88
C ASN A 62 -0.27 13.50 -6.12
N LYS A 63 -0.61 13.00 -7.31
CA LYS A 63 -0.33 13.68 -8.58
C LYS A 63 -0.94 15.09 -8.64
N TYR A 64 -2.17 15.24 -8.17
CA TYR A 64 -2.91 16.51 -8.18
C TYR A 64 -2.81 17.30 -6.86
N SER A 65 -1.94 16.88 -5.93
CA SER A 65 -1.70 17.57 -4.65
C SER A 65 -2.95 17.77 -3.76
N LEU A 66 -3.93 16.85 -3.85
CA LEU A 66 -5.18 16.88 -3.10
C LEU A 66 -4.98 16.27 -1.70
N ARG A 67 -4.41 17.04 -0.77
CA ARG A 67 -4.01 16.54 0.57
C ARG A 67 -5.12 15.87 1.37
N GLY A 68 -6.36 16.38 1.33
CA GLY A 68 -7.48 15.75 2.04
C GLY A 68 -7.83 14.39 1.44
N LEU A 69 -7.88 14.29 0.11
CA LEU A 69 -8.12 13.02 -0.57
C LEU A 69 -6.96 12.03 -0.37
N GLN A 70 -5.71 12.50 -0.28
CA GLN A 70 -4.59 11.65 0.09
C GLN A 70 -4.82 11.00 1.45
N GLN A 71 -5.25 11.76 2.46
CA GLN A 71 -5.53 11.22 3.80
C GLN A 71 -6.70 10.24 3.78
N LEU A 72 -7.81 10.58 3.13
CA LEU A 72 -8.96 9.68 3.02
C LEU A 72 -8.59 8.37 2.32
N SER A 73 -7.84 8.45 1.22
CA SER A 73 -7.39 7.27 0.48
C SER A 73 -6.45 6.40 1.31
N LYS A 74 -5.55 7.00 2.10
CA LYS A 74 -4.71 6.25 3.06
C LYS A 74 -5.56 5.47 4.07
N HIS A 75 -6.57 6.09 4.66
CA HIS A 75 -7.48 5.39 5.59
C HIS A 75 -8.19 4.21 4.92
N LYS A 76 -8.63 4.37 3.67
CA LYS A 76 -9.25 3.28 2.90
C LYS A 76 -8.27 2.16 2.57
N ILE A 77 -7.02 2.48 2.21
CA ILE A 77 -5.95 1.48 2.00
C ILE A 77 -5.68 0.69 3.29
N GLU A 78 -5.59 1.36 4.44
CA GLU A 78 -5.41 0.68 5.74
C GLU A 78 -6.59 -0.23 6.06
N HIS A 79 -7.82 0.27 5.86
CA HIS A 79 -9.04 -0.45 6.18
C HIS A 79 -9.20 -1.71 5.34
N PHE A 80 -9.23 -1.59 4.01
CA PHE A 80 -9.39 -2.75 3.12
C PHE A 80 -8.16 -3.65 3.11
N GLY A 81 -7.00 -3.06 3.37
CA GLY A 81 -5.74 -3.77 3.45
C GLY A 81 -5.53 -4.49 4.78
N ALA A 82 -6.35 -4.28 5.82
CA ALA A 82 -6.09 -4.78 7.18
C ALA A 82 -5.85 -6.30 7.21
N GLU A 83 -6.77 -7.06 6.62
CA GLU A 83 -6.72 -8.53 6.57
C GLU A 83 -5.95 -9.07 5.35
N MET A 84 -5.48 -8.19 4.45
CA MET A 84 -4.69 -8.62 3.30
C MET A 84 -3.28 -9.01 3.73
N ASN A 85 -2.87 -10.23 3.33
CA ASN A 85 -1.47 -10.64 3.42
C ASN A 85 -0.60 -9.83 2.44
N ILE A 86 0.71 -9.80 2.69
CA ILE A 86 1.67 -9.01 1.89
C ILE A 86 1.66 -9.39 0.40
N PHE A 87 1.39 -10.66 0.05
CA PHE A 87 1.33 -11.10 -1.35
C PHE A 87 0.16 -10.48 -2.09
N ASN A 88 -1.02 -10.44 -1.46
CA ASN A 88 -2.22 -9.83 -2.04
C ASN A 88 -2.05 -8.31 -2.20
N VAL A 89 -1.40 -7.66 -1.22
CA VAL A 89 -1.04 -6.24 -1.30
C VAL A 89 -0.11 -5.98 -2.49
N ILE A 90 0.95 -6.77 -2.63
CA ILE A 90 1.91 -6.66 -3.74
C ILE A 90 1.22 -6.87 -5.08
N GLU A 91 0.39 -7.92 -5.19
CA GLU A 91 -0.34 -8.23 -6.41
C GLU A 91 -1.26 -7.08 -6.84
N ALA A 92 -1.87 -6.39 -5.87
CA ALA A 92 -2.73 -5.24 -6.13
C ALA A 92 -1.96 -4.01 -6.62
N ILE A 93 -0.76 -3.76 -6.09
CA ILE A 93 -0.03 -2.51 -6.37
C ILE A 93 1.06 -2.65 -7.46
N LYS A 94 1.53 -3.86 -7.78
CA LYS A 94 2.73 -4.09 -8.60
C LYS A 94 2.70 -3.42 -9.98
N LYS A 95 1.52 -3.22 -10.58
CA LYS A 95 1.38 -2.58 -11.91
C LYS A 95 1.51 -1.06 -11.85
N ASN A 96 1.21 -0.44 -10.71
CA ASN A 96 1.13 1.01 -10.56
C ASN A 96 2.12 1.56 -9.51
N PHE A 97 3.00 0.70 -8.99
CA PHE A 97 3.82 1.03 -7.82
C PHE A 97 4.76 2.22 -8.05
N SER A 98 5.43 2.27 -9.20
CA SER A 98 6.27 3.42 -9.56
C SER A 98 5.51 4.76 -9.51
N LYS A 99 4.22 4.80 -9.87
CA LYS A 99 3.39 6.01 -9.77
C LYS A 99 3.01 6.33 -8.32
N LEU A 100 2.77 5.30 -7.53
CA LEU A 100 2.39 5.38 -6.12
C LEU A 100 3.54 5.85 -5.22
N LEU A 101 4.79 5.56 -5.61
CA LEU A 101 6.00 5.90 -4.86
C LEU A 101 6.43 7.37 -4.90
N CYS A 102 5.76 8.25 -5.65
CA CYS A 102 6.20 9.63 -5.84
C CYS A 102 6.33 10.38 -4.49
N ASN A 103 7.54 10.35 -3.91
CA ASN A 103 8.00 11.01 -2.69
C ASN A 103 7.17 10.81 -1.41
N ASN A 104 6.56 9.64 -1.18
CA ASN A 104 5.77 9.41 0.04
C ASN A 104 6.31 8.29 0.96
N PRO A 105 6.95 8.65 2.10
CA PRO A 105 7.42 7.69 3.12
C PRO A 105 6.32 6.77 3.68
N TRP A 106 5.05 7.19 3.59
CA TRP A 106 3.94 6.44 4.15
C TRP A 106 3.77 5.06 3.49
N VAL A 107 3.98 4.96 2.17
CA VAL A 107 3.86 3.68 1.44
C VAL A 107 4.91 2.69 1.94
N TYR A 108 6.15 3.16 2.13
CA TYR A 108 7.22 2.35 2.68
C TYR A 108 6.82 1.80 4.06
N ASN A 109 6.36 2.67 4.96
CA ASN A 109 5.94 2.28 6.30
C ASN A 109 4.76 1.30 6.30
N TYR A 110 3.84 1.43 5.35
CA TYR A 110 2.75 0.48 5.18
C TYR A 110 3.27 -0.91 4.77
N LEU A 111 4.12 -0.98 3.74
CA LEU A 111 4.70 -2.24 3.28
C LEU A 111 5.63 -2.88 4.31
N ASP A 112 6.42 -2.09 5.02
CA ASP A 112 7.28 -2.56 6.10
C ASP A 112 6.46 -3.19 7.24
N ARG A 113 5.37 -2.55 7.68
CA ARG A 113 4.46 -3.14 8.68
C ARG A 113 3.86 -4.45 8.19
N LYS A 114 3.41 -4.51 6.93
CA LYS A 114 2.87 -5.75 6.34
C LYS A 114 3.93 -6.85 6.27
N ALA A 115 5.15 -6.52 5.87
CA ALA A 115 6.26 -7.47 5.84
C ALA A 115 6.60 -7.99 7.24
N LYS A 116 6.64 -7.11 8.25
CA LYS A 116 6.86 -7.47 9.67
C LYS A 116 5.81 -8.43 10.19
N THR A 117 4.53 -8.18 9.93
CA THR A 117 3.44 -9.07 10.36
C THR A 117 3.60 -10.46 9.72
N THR A 118 3.79 -10.52 8.40
CA THR A 118 3.96 -11.82 7.70
C THR A 118 5.24 -12.55 8.16
N PHE A 119 6.34 -11.83 8.39
CA PHE A 119 7.59 -12.44 8.90
C PHE A 119 7.45 -13.01 10.31
N LYS A 120 6.64 -12.37 11.16
CA LYS A 120 6.38 -12.84 12.53
C LYS A 120 5.60 -14.15 12.52
N GLU A 121 4.66 -14.31 11.58
CA GLU A 121 3.87 -15.53 11.40
C GLU A 121 4.71 -16.67 10.83
N ASP A 122 5.47 -16.40 9.75
CA ASP A 122 6.42 -17.35 9.17
C ASP A 122 7.66 -16.62 8.64
N HIS A 123 8.77 -16.73 9.35
CA HIS A 123 10.02 -16.07 8.95
C HIS A 123 10.58 -16.59 7.62
N THR A 124 10.20 -17.80 7.17
CA THR A 124 10.66 -18.41 5.92
C THR A 124 9.81 -18.04 4.71
N VAL A 125 8.73 -17.30 4.91
CA VAL A 125 7.73 -16.96 3.88
C VAL A 125 8.34 -16.28 2.64
N PHE A 126 9.36 -15.44 2.84
CA PHE A 126 10.01 -14.68 1.77
C PHE A 126 11.07 -15.48 1.01
N THR A 127 11.58 -16.58 1.58
CA THR A 127 12.58 -17.44 0.94
C THR A 127 11.95 -18.61 0.18
N ARG A 128 10.84 -19.17 0.69
CA ARG A 128 10.18 -20.35 0.07
C ARG A 128 9.39 -20.02 -1.19
N ASN A 129 8.81 -18.82 -1.30
CA ASN A 129 7.76 -18.52 -2.28
C ASN A 129 8.26 -17.91 -3.61
N ASN A 130 9.58 -17.92 -3.87
CA ASN A 130 10.17 -17.15 -4.98
C ASN A 130 9.60 -15.73 -5.02
N PHE A 131 9.55 -15.09 -3.86
CA PHE A 131 8.78 -13.87 -3.61
C PHE A 131 9.04 -12.77 -4.66
N PHE A 132 10.31 -12.56 -5.01
CA PHE A 132 10.71 -11.56 -6.00
C PHE A 132 10.30 -11.88 -7.43
N ASN A 133 10.05 -13.14 -7.79
CA ASN A 133 9.57 -13.51 -9.13
C ASN A 133 8.15 -12.99 -9.40
N ARG A 134 7.41 -12.58 -8.35
CA ARG A 134 6.08 -11.97 -8.46
C ARG A 134 6.12 -10.45 -8.65
N ILE A 135 7.31 -9.85 -8.54
CA ILE A 135 7.51 -8.40 -8.52
C ILE A 135 8.29 -7.99 -9.78
N ASN A 136 7.58 -7.42 -10.75
CA ASN A 136 8.21 -6.90 -11.97
C ASN A 136 8.66 -5.44 -11.84
N ASP A 137 8.10 -4.69 -10.89
CA ASP A 137 8.47 -3.29 -10.65
C ASP A 137 9.76 -3.23 -9.82
N VAL A 138 10.82 -2.67 -10.40
CA VAL A 138 12.15 -2.59 -9.77
C VAL A 138 12.13 -1.76 -8.49
N ALA A 139 11.31 -0.70 -8.43
CA ALA A 139 11.21 0.14 -7.25
C ALA A 139 10.50 -0.61 -6.12
N LEU A 140 9.45 -1.38 -6.43
CA LEU A 140 8.79 -2.28 -5.48
C LEU A 140 9.75 -3.35 -4.97
N ALA A 141 10.51 -3.98 -5.87
CA ALA A 141 11.50 -4.99 -5.51
C ALA A 141 12.54 -4.42 -4.54
N LYS A 142 13.05 -3.20 -4.79
CA LYS A 142 13.99 -2.52 -3.90
C LYS A 142 13.40 -2.23 -2.52
N VAL A 143 12.16 -1.72 -2.46
CA VAL A 143 11.48 -1.45 -1.18
C VAL A 143 11.31 -2.74 -0.38
N MET A 144 10.81 -3.80 -1.02
CA MET A 144 10.60 -5.07 -0.34
C MET A 144 11.92 -5.72 0.08
N ALA A 145 12.96 -5.67 -0.76
CA ALA A 145 14.29 -6.16 -0.42
C ALA A 145 14.84 -5.46 0.82
N LYS A 146 14.71 -4.13 0.91
CA LYS A 146 15.12 -3.38 2.09
C LYS A 146 14.37 -3.85 3.35
N CYS A 147 13.05 -3.97 3.29
CA CYS A 147 12.23 -4.44 4.41
C CYS A 147 12.67 -5.85 4.87
N ILE A 148 12.88 -6.77 3.91
CA ILE A 148 13.24 -8.16 4.19
C ILE A 148 14.67 -8.26 4.77
N VAL A 149 15.64 -7.53 4.22
CA VAL A 149 17.01 -7.49 4.76
C VAL A 149 17.02 -6.95 6.18
N GLU A 150 16.27 -5.88 6.45
CA GLU A 150 16.13 -5.33 7.81
C GLU A 150 15.53 -6.36 8.78
N LEU A 151 14.51 -7.12 8.36
CA LEU A 151 13.90 -8.18 9.16
C LEU A 151 14.91 -9.29 9.55
N TYR A 152 15.64 -9.81 8.57
CA TYR A 152 16.63 -10.85 8.82
C TYR A 152 17.82 -10.35 9.63
N ASN A 153 18.32 -9.15 9.35
CA ASN A 153 19.38 -8.53 10.14
C ASN A 153 18.97 -8.40 11.61
N ASN A 154 17.77 -7.88 11.87
CA ASN A 154 17.23 -7.77 13.23
C ASN A 154 17.09 -9.14 13.92
N LYS A 155 16.68 -10.19 13.19
CA LYS A 155 16.61 -11.56 13.73
C LYS A 155 17.99 -12.08 14.12
N VAL A 156 18.98 -11.93 13.22
CA VAL A 156 20.37 -12.36 13.46
C VAL A 156 20.98 -11.60 14.64
N SER A 157 20.83 -10.27 14.70
CA SER A 157 21.33 -9.47 15.82
C SER A 157 20.75 -9.91 17.17
N ARG A 158 19.46 -10.26 17.22
CA ARG A 158 18.83 -10.79 18.45
C ARG A 158 19.44 -12.12 18.86
N MET A 159 19.63 -13.05 17.93
CA MET A 159 20.24 -14.36 18.22
C MET A 159 21.66 -14.20 18.78
N LEU A 160 22.49 -13.37 18.15
CA LEU A 160 23.86 -13.10 18.59
C LEU A 160 23.95 -12.42 19.96
N ASN A 161 22.93 -11.67 20.37
CA ASN A 161 22.90 -11.03 21.68
C ASN A 161 22.42 -12.00 22.78
N THR A 162 21.49 -12.91 22.46
CA THR A 162 21.02 -13.93 23.41
C THR A 162 22.10 -14.97 23.75
N GLU A 163 22.99 -15.29 22.81
CA GLU A 163 24.13 -16.20 23.06
C GLU A 163 25.23 -15.60 23.98
N ARG A 164 25.15 -14.30 24.30
CA ARG A 164 26.16 -13.59 25.11
C ARG A 164 25.75 -13.37 26.57
N GLU A 165 24.52 -13.73 26.99
CA GLU A 165 24.15 -13.62 28.40
C GLU A 165 24.84 -14.74 29.21
N PRO A 166 25.63 -14.41 30.25
CA PRO A 166 26.21 -15.43 31.13
C PRO A 166 25.09 -16.10 31.91
N VAL A 167 25.05 -17.43 31.89
CA VAL A 167 24.21 -18.23 32.79
C VAL A 167 24.56 -17.83 34.23
N PRO A 168 23.61 -17.33 35.05
CA PRO A 168 23.86 -17.05 36.46
C PRO A 168 24.30 -18.34 37.14
N GLY A 169 25.46 -18.27 37.78
CA GLY A 169 26.21 -19.42 38.28
C GLY A 169 25.35 -20.37 39.12
N ILE A 170 25.57 -21.66 38.86
CA ILE A 170 25.30 -22.73 39.80
C ILE A 170 26.23 -22.47 40.98
N SER A 171 25.70 -21.95 42.09
CA SER A 171 26.39 -22.00 43.37
C SER A 171 26.32 -23.45 43.86
N GLU A 172 27.41 -24.19 43.69
CA GLU A 172 27.68 -25.35 44.52
C GLU A 172 28.19 -24.88 45.89
N GLU A 173 27.75 -25.61 46.92
CA GLU A 173 28.03 -25.54 48.37
C GLU A 173 27.23 -24.53 49.22
#